data_AF-A0A0C1HCT7-F1
#
_entry.id   AF-A0A0C1HCT7-F1
#
_cell.length_a   1.000
_cell.length_b   1.000
_cell.length_c   1.000
_cell.angle_alpha   90.00
_cell.angle_beta   90.00
_cell.angle_gamma   90.00
#
_symmetry.space_group_name_H-M   'P 1'
#
loop_
_entity.id
_entity.type
_entity.pdbx_description
1 polymer ?
#
loop_
_entity_poly.entity_id
_entity_poly.type
_entity_poly.pdbx_seq_one_letter_code
_entity_poly.pdbx_strand_id
1 'polypeptide(L)'
;MVNTLANADNHKNKIAISSTESTVISIKQLPDELLLHIFSFLQAFDLLAVELICHRWKNLATDEILWKNLYQKHFEIYGPDEGPYKESYFAAHRVEQRNKKIDEIFRSLKHVHNLELAKYIGRP
;
A
#
# COMPACT_ATOMS: atom_id res chain seq x y z
N MET A 1 30.00 -2.42 73.42
CA MET A 1 28.55 -2.31 73.67
C MET A 1 27.89 -1.96 72.37
N VAL A 2 27.09 -2.90 71.86
CA VAL A 2 26.27 -2.79 70.65
C VAL A 2 25.18 -1.73 70.87
N ASN A 3 24.81 -0.99 69.83
CA ASN A 3 23.42 -0.62 69.56
C ASN A 3 23.25 -0.18 68.10
N THR A 4 22.76 -1.13 67.32
CA THR A 4 22.10 -0.95 66.02
C THR A 4 20.72 -0.34 66.26
N LEU A 5 20.39 0.77 65.61
CA LEU A 5 19.01 1.15 65.34
C LEU A 5 18.88 1.42 63.84
N ALA A 6 18.26 0.46 63.17
CA ALA A 6 17.65 0.63 61.86
C ALA A 6 16.54 1.70 61.99
N ASN A 7 16.41 2.56 60.98
CA ASN A 7 15.17 3.30 60.78
C ASN A 7 14.73 3.17 59.32
N ALA A 8 13.49 2.73 59.19
CA ALA A 8 12.85 2.25 57.98
C ALA A 8 12.06 3.37 57.29
N ASP A 9 11.85 3.15 55.99
CA ASP A 9 10.71 3.57 55.16
C ASP A 9 10.14 4.97 55.33
N ASN A 10 10.57 5.84 54.41
CA ASN A 10 9.89 7.09 54.09
C ASN A 10 9.04 6.87 52.82
N HIS A 11 8.02 6.04 52.90
CA HIS A 11 7.01 5.92 51.84
C HIS A 11 6.09 7.15 51.87
N LYS A 12 6.52 8.26 51.26
CA LYS A 12 5.73 9.44 50.88
C LYS A 12 6.33 9.95 49.57
N ASN A 13 5.65 10.05 48.44
CA ASN A 13 4.26 10.40 48.23
C ASN A 13 3.84 9.96 46.82
N LYS A 14 2.72 9.24 46.74
CA LYS A 14 1.58 9.64 45.92
C LYS A 14 1.91 10.08 44.49
N ILE A 15 2.22 9.12 43.62
CA ILE A 15 1.94 9.29 42.20
C ILE A 15 0.42 9.10 42.03
N ALA A 16 -0.32 10.14 42.34
CA ALA A 16 -1.68 10.30 41.86
C ALA A 16 -1.59 10.57 40.35
N ILE A 17 -1.56 9.53 39.52
CA ILE A 17 -1.91 9.65 38.11
C ILE A 17 -3.44 9.63 38.05
N SER A 18 -4.07 10.66 38.61
CA SER A 18 -5.43 11.01 38.23
C SER A 18 -5.32 11.96 37.05
N SER A 19 -5.40 11.41 35.84
CA SER A 19 -5.91 12.07 34.65
C SER A 19 -5.95 11.01 33.58
N THR A 20 -7.14 10.78 33.04
CA THR A 20 -7.37 10.08 31.79
C THR A 20 -6.60 10.78 30.67
N GLU A 21 -5.30 10.51 30.55
CA GLU A 21 -4.54 10.85 29.36
C GLU A 21 -5.08 9.94 28.26
N SER A 22 -5.88 10.53 27.36
CA SER A 22 -6.08 9.95 26.04
C SER A 22 -4.69 9.87 25.41
N THR A 23 -4.05 8.71 25.54
CA THR A 23 -2.76 8.43 24.95
C THR A 23 -2.96 8.48 23.44
N VAL A 24 -2.61 9.61 22.84
CA VAL A 24 -2.62 9.76 21.39
C VAL A 24 -1.56 8.80 20.84
N ILE A 25 -2.00 7.64 20.37
CA ILE A 25 -1.12 6.67 19.73
C ILE A 25 -0.72 7.25 18.38
N SER A 26 0.57 7.52 18.20
CA SER A 26 1.11 7.96 16.91
C SER A 26 1.21 6.77 15.96
N ILE A 27 0.92 6.97 14.68
CA ILE A 27 1.08 5.93 13.64
C ILE A 27 2.50 5.33 13.63
N LYS A 28 3.51 6.10 14.05
CA LYS A 28 4.91 5.64 14.17
C LYS A 28 5.10 4.57 15.24
N GLN A 29 4.18 4.44 16.19
CA GLN A 29 4.24 3.47 17.28
C GLN A 29 3.51 2.17 16.95
N LEU A 30 2.80 2.09 15.83
CA LEU A 30 2.18 0.85 15.38
C LEU A 30 3.25 -0.21 15.09
N PRO A 31 3.00 -1.50 15.36
CA PRO A 31 3.83 -2.62 14.89
C PRO A 31 3.91 -2.69 13.35
N ASP A 32 4.95 -3.36 12.85
CA ASP A 32 5.19 -3.53 11.41
C ASP A 32 4.04 -4.29 10.73
N GLU A 33 3.46 -5.29 11.40
CA GLU A 33 2.36 -6.09 10.88
C GLU A 33 1.11 -5.25 10.63
N LEU A 34 0.83 -4.28 11.52
CA LEU A 34 -0.32 -3.38 11.35
C LEU A 34 -0.06 -2.36 10.25
N LEU A 35 1.16 -1.85 10.13
CA LEU A 35 1.52 -0.97 9.01
C LEU A 35 1.44 -1.71 7.67
N LEU A 36 1.97 -2.93 7.59
CA LEU A 36 1.84 -3.79 6.41
C LEU A 36 0.38 -4.07 6.07
N HIS A 37 -0.46 -4.33 7.08
CA HIS A 37 -1.90 -4.51 6.87
C HIS A 37 -2.54 -3.24 6.30
N ILE A 38 -2.22 -2.06 6.84
CA ILE A 38 -2.70 -0.77 6.28
C ILE A 38 -2.22 -0.62 4.83
N PHE A 39 -0.95 -0.91 4.55
CA PHE A 39 -0.36 -0.82 3.22
C PHE A 39 -1.02 -1.79 2.22
N SER A 40 -1.53 -2.94 2.68
CA SER A 40 -2.25 -3.91 1.82
C SER A 40 -3.54 -3.37 1.19
N PHE A 41 -4.08 -2.27 1.72
CA PHE A 41 -5.24 -1.59 1.14
C PHE A 41 -4.88 -0.54 0.08
N LEU A 42 -3.61 -0.17 -0.04
CA LEU A 42 -3.14 0.87 -0.94
C LEU A 42 -2.95 0.37 -2.37
N GLN A 43 -3.04 1.27 -3.34
CA GLN A 43 -2.69 0.98 -4.73
C GLN A 43 -1.17 1.06 -4.94
N ALA A 44 -0.66 0.48 -6.04
CA ALA A 44 0.77 0.43 -6.31
C ALA A 44 1.45 1.82 -6.29
N PHE A 45 0.80 2.84 -6.83
CA PHE A 45 1.36 4.20 -6.86
C PHE A 45 1.36 4.85 -5.47
N ASP A 46 0.36 4.56 -4.63
CA ASP A 46 0.33 5.02 -3.25
C ASP A 46 1.45 4.37 -2.43
N LEU A 47 1.74 3.08 -2.67
CA LEU A 47 2.87 2.39 -2.05
C LEU A 47 4.21 3.03 -2.43
N LEU A 48 4.38 3.47 -3.68
CA LEU A 48 5.57 4.23 -4.07
C LEU A 48 5.69 5.55 -3.29
N ALA A 49 4.58 6.22 -3.00
CA ALA A 49 4.60 7.43 -2.18
C ALA A 49 4.95 7.11 -0.71
N VAL A 50 4.42 6.00 -0.18
CA VAL A 50 4.73 5.49 1.17
C VAL A 50 6.23 5.21 1.33
N GLU A 51 6.91 4.70 0.30
CA GLU A 51 8.36 4.47 0.32
C GLU A 51 9.20 5.73 0.52
N LEU A 52 8.65 6.91 0.18
CA LEU A 52 9.36 8.18 0.29
C LEU A 52 9.22 8.82 1.69
N ILE A 53 8.37 8.28 2.57
CA ILE A 53 8.05 8.91 3.86
C ILE A 53 9.19 8.73 4.88
N CYS A 54 9.66 7.51 5.09
CA CYS A 54 10.81 7.23 5.95
C CYS A 54 11.40 5.84 5.68
N HIS A 55 12.60 5.54 6.21
CA HIS A 55 13.28 4.25 6.01
C HIS A 55 12.44 3.04 6.42
N ARG A 56 11.72 3.13 7.55
CA ARG A 56 10.85 2.04 8.02
C ARG A 56 9.73 1.77 7.03
N TRP A 57 9.09 2.82 6.53
CA TRP A 57 7.98 2.72 5.59
C TRP A 57 8.46 2.21 4.23
N LYS A 58 9.64 2.64 3.79
CA LYS A 58 10.30 2.10 2.61
C LYS A 58 10.45 0.58 2.69
N ASN A 59 11.04 0.07 3.77
CA ASN A 59 11.27 -1.37 3.91
C ASN A 59 9.97 -2.18 3.88
N LEU A 60 8.93 -1.71 4.57
CA LEU A 60 7.63 -2.38 4.60
C LEU A 60 6.87 -2.27 3.28
N ALA A 61 6.94 -1.12 2.60
CA ALA A 61 6.28 -0.93 1.31
C ALA A 61 6.97 -1.70 0.16
N THR A 62 8.21 -2.14 0.35
CA THR A 62 8.92 -3.03 -0.59
C THR A 62 8.73 -4.52 -0.29
N ASP A 63 7.84 -4.90 0.64
CA ASP A 63 7.61 -6.29 1.03
C ASP A 63 7.09 -7.16 -0.15
N GLU A 64 7.73 -8.30 -0.39
CA GLU A 64 7.39 -9.17 -1.53
C GLU A 64 5.99 -9.78 -1.43
N ILE A 65 5.53 -10.09 -0.21
CA ILE A 65 4.20 -10.68 0.00
C ILE A 65 3.12 -9.62 -0.29
N LEU A 66 3.36 -8.38 0.14
CA LEU A 66 2.52 -7.22 -0.18
C LEU A 66 2.37 -7.06 -1.70
N TRP A 67 3.49 -7.03 -2.44
CA TRP A 67 3.46 -6.88 -3.90
C TRP A 67 2.87 -8.09 -4.62
N LYS A 68 3.10 -9.32 -4.13
CA LYS A 68 2.47 -10.54 -4.63
C LYS A 68 0.95 -10.47 -4.53
N ASN A 69 0.43 -10.09 -3.36
CA ASN A 69 -1.01 -9.98 -3.12
C ASN A 69 -1.62 -8.88 -3.99
N LEU A 70 -0.93 -7.74 -4.12
CA LEU A 70 -1.38 -6.64 -4.98
C LEU A 70 -1.43 -7.05 -6.46
N TYR A 71 -0.42 -7.78 -6.92
CA TYR A 71 -0.38 -8.33 -8.28
C TYR A 71 -1.57 -9.25 -8.53
N GLN A 72 -1.81 -10.21 -7.65
CA GLN A 72 -2.93 -11.16 -7.77
C GLN A 72 -4.28 -10.45 -7.79
N LYS A 73 -4.45 -9.43 -6.94
CA LYS A 73 -5.68 -8.62 -6.88
C LYS A 73 -5.94 -7.81 -8.15
N HIS A 74 -4.89 -7.28 -8.78
CA HIS A 74 -5.05 -6.40 -9.96
C HIS A 74 -5.15 -7.16 -11.27
N PHE A 75 -4.42 -8.27 -11.40
CA PHE A 75 -4.29 -8.98 -12.68
C PHE A 75 -5.09 -10.29 -12.76
N GLU A 76 -5.74 -10.78 -11.69
CA GLU A 76 -6.51 -12.05 -11.65
C GLU A 76 -5.76 -13.28 -12.23
N ILE A 77 -4.44 -13.19 -12.35
CA ILE A 77 -3.56 -14.17 -12.99
C ILE A 77 -2.60 -14.71 -11.92
N TYR A 78 -2.23 -16.00 -12.03
CA TYR A 78 -1.09 -16.54 -11.29
C TYR A 78 0.15 -15.73 -11.66
N GLY A 79 0.57 -14.85 -10.74
CA GLY A 79 1.79 -14.06 -10.89
C GLY A 79 3.02 -14.95 -11.08
N PRO A 80 4.18 -14.37 -11.42
CA PRO A 80 5.40 -15.14 -11.63
C PRO A 80 5.69 -16.07 -10.44
N ASP A 81 6.17 -17.28 -10.74
CA ASP A 81 6.43 -18.32 -9.75
C ASP A 81 7.40 -17.84 -8.67
N GLU A 82 8.35 -16.96 -9.03
CA GLU A 82 9.31 -16.35 -8.12
C GLU A 82 9.47 -14.83 -8.42
N GLY A 83 9.80 -14.08 -7.36
CA GLY A 83 9.93 -12.62 -7.39
C GLY A 83 11.12 -12.11 -8.22
N PRO A 84 11.21 -10.77 -8.41
CA PRO A 84 10.54 -9.76 -7.58
C PRO A 84 9.16 -9.31 -8.12
N TYR A 85 8.17 -9.23 -7.22
CA TYR A 85 6.77 -8.98 -7.59
C TYR A 85 6.48 -7.52 -7.94
N LYS A 86 7.23 -6.57 -7.37
CA LYS A 86 7.07 -5.14 -7.64
C LYS A 86 7.38 -4.80 -9.10
N GLU A 87 8.51 -5.26 -9.61
CA GLU A 87 8.94 -5.06 -11.00
C GLU A 87 7.97 -5.73 -11.97
N SER A 88 7.54 -6.95 -11.61
CA SER A 88 6.56 -7.73 -12.37
C SER A 88 5.22 -7.00 -12.46
N TYR A 89 4.75 -6.38 -11.37
CA TYR A 89 3.57 -5.53 -11.37
C TYR A 89 3.68 -4.39 -12.37
N PHE A 90 4.76 -3.61 -12.33
CA PHE A 90 4.92 -2.48 -13.25
C PHE A 90 5.12 -2.93 -14.70
N ALA A 91 5.76 -4.09 -14.94
CA ALA A 91 5.85 -4.66 -16.27
C ALA A 91 4.47 -5.03 -16.84
N ALA A 92 3.65 -5.75 -16.06
CA ALA A 92 2.29 -6.10 -16.43
C ALA A 92 1.43 -4.85 -16.63
N HIS A 93 1.51 -3.87 -15.73
CA HIS A 93 0.78 -2.61 -15.85
C HIS A 93 1.14 -1.84 -17.14
N ARG A 94 2.42 -1.78 -17.51
CA ARG A 94 2.84 -1.15 -18.78
C ARG A 94 2.25 -1.85 -20.00
N VAL A 95 2.18 -3.18 -19.99
CA VAL A 95 1.57 -3.97 -21.07
C VAL A 95 0.06 -3.70 -21.14
N GLU A 96 -0.63 -3.71 -20.01
CA GLU A 96 -2.06 -3.42 -19.91
C GLU A 96 -2.40 -2.02 -20.48
N GLN A 97 -1.64 -0.99 -20.09
CA GLN A 97 -1.84 0.36 -20.60
C GLN A 97 -1.59 0.48 -22.11
N ARG A 98 -0.59 -0.25 -22.63
CA ARG A 98 -0.32 -0.31 -24.07
C ARG A 98 -1.49 -0.95 -24.82
N ASN A 99 -2.01 -2.07 -24.31
CA ASN A 99 -3.13 -2.78 -24.92
C ASN A 99 -4.40 -1.92 -24.92
N LYS A 100 -4.70 -1.23 -23.80
CA LYS A 100 -5.82 -0.26 -23.73
C LYS A 100 -5.74 0.82 -24.82
N LYS A 101 -4.55 1.36 -25.06
CA LYS A 101 -4.32 2.37 -26.11
C LYS A 101 -4.53 1.80 -27.51
N ILE A 102 -4.07 0.57 -27.76
CA ILE A 102 -4.30 -0.12 -29.03
C ILE A 102 -5.79 -0.37 -29.25
N ASP A 103 -6.52 -0.81 -28.23
CA ASP A 103 -7.97 -1.03 -28.30
C ASP A 103 -8.76 0.26 -28.58
N GLU A 104 -8.31 1.38 -28.02
CA GLU A 104 -8.87 2.71 -28.29
C GLU A 104 -8.65 3.15 -29.75
N ILE A 105 -7.45 2.89 -30.29
CA ILE A 105 -7.16 3.14 -31.71
C ILE A 105 -8.05 2.28 -32.60
N PHE A 106 -8.18 0.98 -32.32
CA PHE A 106 -9.04 0.10 -33.10
C PHE A 106 -10.51 0.51 -33.03
N ARG A 107 -11.01 0.92 -31.85
CA ARG A 107 -12.37 1.48 -31.71
C ARG A 107 -12.57 2.71 -32.59
N SER A 108 -11.59 3.61 -32.60
CA SER A 108 -11.63 4.83 -33.41
C SER A 108 -11.61 4.53 -34.91
N LEU A 109 -10.74 3.61 -35.35
CA LEU A 109 -10.67 3.18 -36.76
C LEU A 109 -11.94 2.49 -37.22
N LYS A 110 -12.51 1.61 -36.39
CA LYS A 110 -13.79 0.95 -36.66
C LYS A 110 -14.92 1.97 -36.81
N HIS A 111 -14.93 3.02 -35.99
CA HIS A 111 -15.91 4.10 -36.09
C HIS A 111 -15.79 4.87 -37.41
N VAL A 112 -14.58 5.27 -37.80
CA VAL A 112 -14.33 5.98 -39.08
C VAL A 112 -14.71 5.12 -40.27
N HIS A 113 -14.29 3.86 -40.30
CA HIS A 113 -14.63 2.93 -41.39
C HIS A 113 -16.15 2.74 -41.52
N ASN A 114 -16.86 2.60 -40.40
CA ASN A 114 -18.32 2.49 -40.41
C ASN A 114 -19.00 3.77 -40.91
N LEU A 115 -18.46 4.96 -40.59
CA LEU A 115 -18.96 6.24 -41.08
C LEU A 115 -18.75 6.39 -42.60
N GLU A 116 -17.58 6.00 -43.10
CA GLU A 116 -17.30 6.01 -44.54
C GLU A 116 -18.23 5.05 -45.30
N LEU A 117 -18.40 3.82 -44.79
CA LEU A 117 -19.38 2.89 -45.36
C LEU A 117 -20.77 3.51 -45.40
N ALA A 118 -21.24 4.13 -44.31
CA ALA A 118 -22.57 4.77 -44.25
C ALA A 118 -22.78 5.84 -45.33
N LYS A 119 -21.74 6.61 -45.69
CA LYS A 119 -21.80 7.59 -46.80
C LYS A 119 -21.97 6.93 -48.17
N TYR A 120 -21.35 5.77 -48.39
CA TYR A 120 -21.42 5.05 -49.66
C TYR A 120 -22.74 4.30 -49.87
N ILE A 121 -23.37 3.79 -48.82
CA ILE A 121 -24.64 3.04 -48.92
C ILE A 121 -25.87 3.94 -49.07
N GLY A 122 -25.72 5.27 -49.03
CA GLY A 122 -26.79 6.21 -49.36
C GLY A 122 -28.13 5.88 -48.68
N ARG A 123 -28.14 5.77 -47.35
CA ARG A 123 -29.40 5.83 -46.60
C ARG A 123 -29.67 7.29 -46.21
N PRO A 124 -30.92 7.77 -46.32
CA PRO A 124 -31.29 9.15 -46.02
C PRO A 124 -30.98 9.54 -44.57
#